data_AF-A0A3M1VHF3-F1
#
_entry.id   AF-A0A3M1VHF3-F1
#
_cell.length_a   1.000
_cell.length_b   1.000
_cell.length_c   1.000
_cell.angle_alpha   90.00
_cell.angle_beta   90.00
_cell.angle_gamma   90.00
#
_symmetry.space_group_name_H-M   'P 1'
#
loop_
_entity.id
_entity.type
_entity.pdbx_description
1 polymer ?
#
loop_
_entity_poly.entity_id
_entity_poly.type
_entity_poly.pdbx_seq_one_letter_code
_entity_poly.pdbx_strand_id
1 'polypeptide(L)'
;MNAKRFIPVAVLALVLGMAMPAQAIVPGRAGREAVEWVLKQLGKALGKRTAREVLEEVAEYGGREFVERVTSKLLREGGEEALERAGRLAAKHGPDVLRAIDNAPSVRRVLSVLDELPEHEARAAIRRLAGTGGRELARMTEKMGARVLRAEIRHPGVGGRLVQTLGDDGVRLAARLDRTEAVTLAQHADDIAKLPPQLRRGVLQMLYDNTKAMMQWMRRFVEKHPGKVLFTTAATALILQNREAVLGGAEIVFDENGKPIGIRKPGLVDRMVDKVVTPVVSVVRTMLSIAAVVMGLFGAGWLAIKLWFLYRSERRKDRLQAAVTPPPATVPAEPRSSNPD
;
A
#
# COMPACT_ATOMS: atom_id res chain seq x y z
N MET A 1 54.43 -53.51 -47.08
CA MET A 1 54.50 -53.38 -45.59
C MET A 1 53.21 -52.69 -45.15
N ASN A 2 52.10 -53.36 -44.86
CA ASN A 2 51.78 -54.24 -43.72
C ASN A 2 52.18 -53.67 -42.35
N ALA A 3 51.22 -53.08 -41.62
CA ALA A 3 50.77 -53.57 -40.31
C ALA A 3 49.68 -52.67 -39.66
N LYS A 4 48.49 -53.28 -39.44
CA LYS A 4 47.65 -53.24 -38.21
C LYS A 4 47.06 -51.86 -37.82
N ARG A 5 45.78 -51.52 -38.06
CA ARG A 5 44.51 -52.08 -37.49
C ARG A 5 44.61 -52.42 -35.98
N PHE A 6 43.80 -51.75 -35.15
CA PHE A 6 42.96 -52.27 -34.04
C PHE A 6 42.72 -51.22 -32.91
N ILE A 7 41.53 -50.56 -32.94
CA ILE A 7 40.49 -50.38 -31.87
C ILE A 7 40.91 -49.81 -30.48
N PRO A 8 40.08 -49.03 -29.71
CA PRO A 8 38.59 -48.85 -29.78
C PRO A 8 38.11 -47.37 -29.74
N VAL A 9 37.02 -46.92 -30.38
CA VAL A 9 35.58 -47.30 -30.26
C VAL A 9 34.99 -47.24 -28.83
N ALA A 10 35.79 -47.01 -27.78
CA ALA A 10 35.31 -47.02 -26.38
C ALA A 10 34.88 -45.64 -25.84
N VAL A 11 35.19 -44.55 -26.55
CA VAL A 11 34.94 -43.19 -26.03
C VAL A 11 33.66 -42.56 -26.58
N LEU A 12 33.07 -43.11 -27.64
CA LEU A 12 31.80 -42.63 -28.19
C LEU A 12 30.56 -43.30 -27.54
N ALA A 13 30.75 -44.34 -26.72
CA ALA A 13 29.67 -44.95 -25.93
C ALA A 13 29.44 -44.27 -24.58
N LEU A 14 30.33 -43.36 -24.14
CA LEU A 14 30.21 -42.68 -22.85
C LEU A 14 29.44 -41.35 -22.93
N VAL A 15 29.22 -40.80 -24.13
CA VAL A 15 28.44 -39.57 -24.34
C VAL A 15 26.99 -39.86 -24.76
N LEU A 16 26.65 -41.12 -25.06
CA LEU A 16 25.28 -41.58 -25.31
C LEU A 16 24.53 -42.07 -24.05
N GLY A 17 25.09 -41.84 -22.85
CA GLY A 17 24.49 -42.26 -21.57
C GLY A 17 23.53 -41.25 -20.93
N MET A 18 23.31 -40.06 -21.54
CA MET A 18 22.41 -39.02 -20.99
C MET A 18 21.19 -38.71 -21.85
N ALA A 19 20.83 -39.59 -22.79
CA ALA A 19 19.48 -39.65 -23.31
C ALA A 19 18.73 -40.71 -22.49
N MET A 20 18.30 -40.35 -21.27
CA MET A 20 17.30 -41.17 -20.59
C MET A 20 16.06 -41.21 -21.50
N PRO A 21 15.65 -42.39 -22.01
CA PRO A 21 14.34 -42.48 -22.61
C PRO A 21 13.36 -42.15 -21.48
N ALA A 22 12.55 -41.11 -21.68
CA ALA A 22 11.34 -40.91 -20.91
C ALA A 22 10.58 -42.23 -20.97
N GLN A 23 10.68 -43.03 -19.90
CA GLN A 23 10.05 -44.32 -19.82
C GLN A 23 8.57 -44.03 -19.97
N ALA A 24 7.99 -44.52 -21.07
CA ALA A 24 6.57 -44.76 -21.14
C ALA A 24 6.27 -45.71 -19.98
N ILE A 25 5.81 -45.16 -18.85
CA ILE A 25 5.30 -45.91 -17.73
C ILE A 25 4.06 -46.62 -18.26
N VAL A 26 4.28 -47.81 -18.81
CA VAL A 26 3.24 -48.82 -18.95
C VAL A 26 2.68 -49.02 -17.54
N PRO A 27 1.36 -49.03 -17.32
CA PRO A 27 0.76 -49.20 -16.00
C PRO A 27 1.01 -50.64 -15.52
N GLY A 28 2.22 -50.88 -15.01
CA GLY A 28 2.64 -52.13 -14.39
C GLY A 28 1.93 -52.33 -13.05
N ARG A 29 2.06 -53.54 -12.48
CA ARG A 29 1.47 -53.93 -11.18
C ARG A 29 1.62 -52.84 -10.09
N ALA A 30 2.76 -52.16 -10.05
CA ALA A 30 3.03 -51.06 -9.12
C ALA A 30 2.01 -49.89 -9.19
N GLY A 31 1.55 -49.52 -10.39
CA GLY A 31 0.53 -48.47 -10.54
C GLY A 31 -0.84 -48.90 -10.01
N ARG A 32 -1.22 -50.17 -10.21
CA ARG A 32 -2.47 -50.73 -9.68
C ARG A 32 -2.43 -50.81 -8.16
N GLU A 33 -1.32 -51.27 -7.59
CA GLU A 33 -1.10 -51.33 -6.14
C GLU A 33 -1.17 -49.93 -5.51
N ALA A 34 -0.57 -48.92 -6.14
CA ALA A 34 -0.65 -47.54 -5.68
C ALA A 34 -2.09 -47.00 -5.69
N VAL A 35 -2.85 -47.25 -6.76
CA VAL A 35 -4.27 -46.84 -6.85
C VAL A 35 -5.11 -47.56 -5.79
N GLU A 36 -4.94 -48.87 -5.63
CA GLU A 36 -5.63 -49.64 -4.59
C GLU A 36 -5.29 -49.15 -3.18
N TRP A 37 -4.03 -48.79 -2.95
CA TRP A 37 -3.60 -48.21 -1.69
C TRP A 37 -4.30 -46.86 -1.40
N VAL A 38 -4.37 -45.95 -2.38
CA VAL A 38 -5.09 -44.66 -2.23
C VAL A 38 -6.58 -44.90 -1.96
N LEU A 39 -7.22 -45.80 -2.72
CA LEU A 39 -8.62 -46.17 -2.50
C LEU A 39 -8.85 -46.75 -1.10
N LYS A 40 -7.92 -47.58 -0.60
CA LYS A 40 -7.98 -48.14 0.75
C LYS A 40 -7.85 -47.06 1.83
N GLN A 41 -6.99 -46.06 1.64
CA GLN A 41 -6.86 -44.94 2.58
C GLN A 41 -8.11 -44.06 2.60
N LEU A 42 -8.68 -43.77 1.43
CA LEU A 42 -9.98 -43.10 1.32
C LEU A 42 -11.08 -43.90 2.04
N GLY A 43 -11.13 -45.22 1.86
CA GLY A 43 -12.10 -46.07 2.55
C GLY A 43 -11.96 -46.06 4.08
N LYS A 44 -10.72 -45.97 4.60
CA LYS A 44 -10.48 -45.84 6.05
C LYS A 44 -11.01 -44.50 6.59
N ALA A 45 -10.79 -43.42 5.85
CA ALA A 45 -11.19 -42.06 6.23
C ALA A 45 -12.69 -41.85 6.27
N LEU A 46 -13.38 -42.48 5.33
CA LEU A 46 -14.82 -42.45 5.20
C LEU A 46 -15.52 -43.31 6.26
N GLY A 47 -14.77 -44.06 7.08
CA GLY A 47 -15.23 -44.69 8.32
C GLY A 47 -16.26 -45.80 8.09
N LYS A 48 -15.83 -47.07 7.98
CA LYS A 48 -16.70 -48.26 7.77
C LYS A 48 -17.78 -48.15 6.69
N ARG A 49 -17.79 -47.09 5.88
CA ARG A 49 -18.66 -46.97 4.72
C ARG A 49 -18.35 -48.09 3.75
N THR A 50 -19.40 -48.62 3.13
CA THR A 50 -19.27 -49.79 2.26
C THR A 50 -18.39 -49.44 1.05
N ALA A 51 -17.69 -50.43 0.48
CA ALA A 51 -16.86 -50.23 -0.72
C ALA A 51 -17.63 -49.54 -1.87
N ARG A 52 -18.96 -49.70 -1.87
CA ARG A 52 -19.90 -49.06 -2.80
C ARG A 52 -19.94 -47.54 -2.65
N GLU A 53 -20.00 -47.01 -1.43
CA GLU A 53 -20.01 -45.56 -1.18
C GLU A 53 -18.68 -44.91 -1.58
N VAL A 54 -17.55 -45.58 -1.32
CA VAL A 54 -16.23 -45.11 -1.77
C VAL A 54 -16.16 -45.07 -3.29
N LEU A 55 -16.69 -46.10 -3.95
CA LEU A 55 -16.75 -46.16 -5.42
C LEU A 55 -17.69 -45.12 -6.00
N GLU A 56 -18.83 -44.87 -5.36
CA GLU A 56 -19.81 -43.86 -5.77
C GLU A 56 -19.24 -42.45 -5.63
N GLU A 57 -18.61 -42.16 -4.48
CA GLU A 57 -17.90 -40.90 -4.29
C GLU A 57 -16.80 -40.79 -5.35
N VAL A 58 -15.88 -41.75 -5.49
CA VAL A 58 -14.85 -41.73 -6.55
C VAL A 58 -15.45 -41.55 -7.96
N ALA A 59 -16.62 -42.14 -8.25
CA ALA A 59 -17.32 -41.94 -9.52
C ALA A 59 -17.74 -40.49 -9.75
N GLU A 60 -18.24 -39.79 -8.73
CA GLU A 60 -18.52 -38.34 -8.79
C GLU A 60 -17.25 -37.50 -9.09
N TYR A 61 -16.07 -38.00 -8.73
CA TYR A 61 -14.79 -37.34 -8.98
C TYR A 61 -14.13 -37.75 -10.32
N GLY A 62 -14.85 -38.42 -11.22
CA GLY A 62 -14.34 -38.87 -12.51
C GLY A 62 -13.82 -40.30 -12.52
N GLY A 63 -14.19 -41.09 -11.51
CA GLY A 63 -13.96 -42.53 -11.45
C GLY A 63 -12.49 -42.91 -11.25
N ARG A 64 -12.20 -44.18 -11.56
CA ARG A 64 -10.88 -44.79 -11.39
C ARG A 64 -9.79 -44.10 -12.22
N GLU A 65 -10.14 -43.62 -13.41
CA GLU A 65 -9.20 -42.93 -14.31
C GLU A 65 -8.66 -41.63 -13.68
N PHE A 66 -9.52 -40.88 -12.97
CA PHE A 66 -9.09 -39.70 -12.24
C PHE A 66 -8.07 -40.06 -11.15
N VAL A 67 -8.36 -41.08 -10.34
CA VAL A 67 -7.45 -41.55 -9.27
C VAL A 67 -6.13 -42.04 -9.85
N GLU A 68 -6.17 -42.78 -10.96
CA GLU A 68 -4.97 -43.27 -11.64
C GLU A 68 -4.11 -42.13 -12.19
N ARG A 69 -4.71 -41.11 -12.81
CA ARG A 69 -4.01 -39.92 -13.29
C ARG A 69 -3.34 -39.15 -12.14
N VAL A 70 -4.06 -38.91 -11.04
CA VAL A 70 -3.51 -38.21 -9.87
C VAL A 70 -2.41 -39.03 -9.22
N THR A 71 -2.59 -40.34 -9.06
CA THR A 71 -1.59 -41.27 -8.51
C THR A 71 -0.33 -41.29 -9.37
N SER A 72 -0.48 -41.38 -10.69
CA SER A 72 0.64 -41.33 -11.64
C SER A 72 1.39 -40.00 -11.57
N LYS A 73 0.65 -38.89 -11.42
CA LYS A 73 1.24 -37.55 -11.25
C LYS A 73 2.02 -37.45 -9.93
N LEU A 74 1.46 -37.95 -8.83
CA LEU A 74 2.12 -38.00 -7.51
C LEU A 74 3.45 -38.77 -7.58
N LEU A 75 3.42 -39.98 -8.13
CA LEU A 75 4.61 -40.83 -8.28
C LEU A 75 5.67 -40.17 -9.17
N ARG A 76 5.25 -39.59 -10.30
CA ARG A 76 6.17 -38.94 -11.25
C ARG A 76 6.85 -37.69 -10.67
N GLU A 77 6.10 -36.85 -9.96
CA GLU A 77 6.62 -35.55 -9.49
C GLU A 77 7.23 -35.59 -8.08
N GLY A 78 6.84 -36.55 -7.24
CA GLY A 78 7.27 -36.60 -5.85
C GLY A 78 7.54 -37.99 -5.29
N GLY A 79 7.48 -39.03 -6.13
CA GLY A 79 7.75 -40.41 -5.72
C GLY A 79 6.72 -40.97 -4.72
N GLU A 80 7.12 -42.04 -4.05
CA GLU A 80 6.29 -42.73 -3.06
C GLU A 80 5.97 -41.84 -1.85
N GLU A 81 6.89 -40.95 -1.44
CA GLU A 81 6.65 -40.01 -0.34
C GLU A 81 5.47 -39.07 -0.61
N ALA A 82 5.36 -38.52 -1.82
CA ALA A 82 4.26 -37.64 -2.18
C ALA A 82 2.94 -38.40 -2.24
N LEU A 83 2.97 -39.65 -2.73
CA LEU A 83 1.81 -40.54 -2.71
C LEU A 83 1.35 -40.82 -1.26
N GLU A 84 2.29 -41.11 -0.36
CA GLU A 84 1.98 -41.40 1.03
C GLU A 84 1.38 -40.18 1.73
N ARG A 85 1.99 -39.00 1.56
CA ARG A 85 1.47 -37.72 2.11
C ARG A 85 0.09 -37.40 1.58
N ALA A 86 -0.12 -37.52 0.27
CA ALA A 86 -1.41 -37.31 -0.36
C ALA A 86 -2.46 -38.29 0.18
N GLY A 87 -2.11 -39.57 0.36
CA GLY A 87 -2.99 -40.57 0.95
C GLY A 87 -3.36 -40.23 2.40
N ARG A 88 -2.40 -39.78 3.22
CA ARG A 88 -2.66 -39.32 4.59
C ARG A 88 -3.57 -38.08 4.62
N LEU A 89 -3.34 -37.10 3.75
CA LEU A 89 -4.19 -35.91 3.67
C LEU A 89 -5.59 -36.25 3.16
N ALA A 90 -5.69 -37.08 2.12
CA ALA A 90 -6.97 -37.57 1.59
C ALA A 90 -7.72 -38.36 2.66
N ALA A 91 -6.99 -39.10 3.50
CA ALA A 91 -7.59 -39.81 4.61
C ALA A 91 -8.08 -38.92 5.76
N LYS A 92 -7.59 -37.68 5.87
CA LYS A 92 -8.04 -36.72 6.88
C LYS A 92 -9.11 -35.76 6.37
N HIS A 93 -9.00 -35.36 5.11
CA HIS A 93 -9.76 -34.24 4.55
C HIS A 93 -10.70 -34.65 3.41
N GLY A 94 -10.68 -35.92 2.99
CA GLY A 94 -11.54 -36.47 1.96
C GLY A 94 -10.96 -36.36 0.54
N PRO A 95 -11.77 -36.73 -0.48
CA PRO A 95 -11.33 -36.84 -1.87
C PRO A 95 -10.98 -35.50 -2.52
N ASP A 96 -11.41 -34.37 -1.96
CA ASP A 96 -11.04 -33.03 -2.42
C ASP A 96 -9.53 -32.82 -2.49
N VAL A 97 -8.75 -33.55 -1.68
CA VAL A 97 -7.28 -33.55 -1.73
C VAL A 97 -6.78 -33.99 -3.10
N LEU A 98 -7.40 -35.00 -3.71
CA LEU A 98 -6.99 -35.48 -5.03
C LEU A 98 -7.28 -34.43 -6.11
N ARG A 99 -8.40 -33.70 -6.04
CA ARG A 99 -8.70 -32.57 -6.94
C ARG A 99 -7.71 -31.41 -6.74
N ALA A 100 -7.37 -31.10 -5.49
CA ALA A 100 -6.36 -30.09 -5.19
C ALA A 100 -4.98 -30.44 -5.78
N ILE A 101 -4.58 -31.71 -5.70
CA ILE A 101 -3.34 -32.23 -6.28
C ILE A 101 -3.39 -32.24 -7.82
N ASP A 102 -4.51 -32.61 -8.42
CA ASP A 102 -4.68 -32.57 -9.87
C ASP A 102 -4.52 -31.13 -10.41
N ASN A 103 -5.04 -30.15 -9.67
CA ASN A 103 -4.89 -28.72 -9.97
C ASN A 103 -3.47 -28.16 -9.72
N ALA A 104 -2.63 -28.85 -8.93
CA ALA A 104 -1.31 -28.37 -8.56
C ALA A 104 -0.31 -28.44 -9.73
N PRO A 105 0.40 -27.34 -10.08
CA PRO A 105 1.50 -27.40 -11.05
C PRO A 105 2.72 -28.16 -10.52
N SER A 106 2.96 -28.08 -9.21
CA SER A 106 4.00 -28.83 -8.50
C SER A 106 3.39 -29.49 -7.28
N VAL A 107 3.20 -30.81 -7.36
CA VAL A 107 2.63 -31.62 -6.28
C VAL A 107 3.40 -31.42 -4.98
N ARG A 108 4.73 -31.53 -5.02
CA ARG A 108 5.58 -31.50 -3.83
C ARG A 108 5.45 -30.19 -3.05
N ARG A 109 5.41 -29.06 -3.76
CA ARG A 109 5.28 -27.72 -3.15
C ARG A 109 3.90 -27.51 -2.54
N VAL A 110 2.84 -27.94 -3.22
CA VAL A 110 1.48 -27.80 -2.67
C VAL A 110 1.30 -28.69 -1.45
N LEU A 111 1.78 -29.94 -1.48
CA LEU A 111 1.71 -30.83 -0.32
C LEU A 111 2.48 -30.28 0.89
N SER A 112 3.71 -29.77 0.68
CA SER A 112 4.48 -29.19 1.79
C SER A 112 3.77 -27.97 2.41
N VAL A 113 3.18 -27.12 1.57
CA VAL A 113 2.43 -25.96 2.03
C VAL A 113 1.16 -26.37 2.79
N LEU A 114 0.47 -27.42 2.36
CA LEU A 114 -0.70 -27.94 3.08
C LEU A 114 -0.32 -28.54 4.44
N ASP A 115 0.84 -29.21 4.54
CA ASP A 115 1.36 -29.75 5.80
C ASP A 115 1.77 -28.64 6.80
N GLU A 116 2.12 -27.45 6.32
CA GLU A 116 2.45 -26.27 7.16
C GLU A 116 1.22 -25.55 7.74
N LEU A 117 0.03 -25.84 7.22
CA LEU A 117 -1.21 -25.19 7.67
C LEU A 117 -1.79 -25.90 8.91
N PRO A 118 -2.36 -25.14 9.87
CA PRO A 118 -3.21 -25.71 10.92
C PRO A 118 -4.34 -26.55 10.31
N GLU A 119 -4.75 -27.62 10.99
CA GLU A 119 -5.72 -28.60 10.44
C GLU A 119 -7.04 -27.96 9.93
N HIS A 120 -7.54 -26.96 10.64
CA HIS A 120 -8.76 -26.23 10.26
C HIS A 120 -8.55 -25.36 9.01
N GLU A 121 -7.36 -24.77 8.83
CA GLU A 121 -6.99 -24.00 7.64
C GLU A 121 -6.73 -24.94 6.46
N ALA A 122 -6.07 -26.08 6.69
CA ALA A 122 -5.75 -27.07 5.65
C ALA A 122 -7.02 -27.58 4.96
N ARG A 123 -8.07 -27.93 5.73
CA ARG A 123 -9.36 -28.35 5.17
C ARG A 123 -9.99 -27.27 4.29
N ALA A 124 -9.95 -26.01 4.73
CA ALA A 124 -10.48 -24.88 3.96
C ALA A 124 -9.66 -24.63 2.69
N ALA A 125 -8.32 -24.66 2.78
CA ALA A 125 -7.41 -24.55 1.64
C ALA A 125 -7.64 -25.65 0.60
N ILE A 126 -7.78 -26.90 1.03
CA ILE A 126 -8.01 -28.05 0.14
C ILE A 126 -9.29 -27.85 -0.67
N ARG A 127 -10.40 -27.45 -0.02
CA ARG A 127 -11.66 -27.15 -0.74
C ARG A 127 -11.49 -26.01 -1.75
N ARG A 128 -10.68 -25.00 -1.43
CA ARG A 128 -10.39 -23.88 -2.35
C ARG A 128 -9.55 -24.33 -3.54
N LEU A 129 -8.53 -25.15 -3.30
CA LEU A 129 -7.68 -25.74 -4.34
C LEU A 129 -8.42 -26.77 -5.20
N ALA A 130 -9.45 -27.42 -4.67
CA ALA A 130 -10.31 -28.34 -5.42
C ALA A 130 -11.37 -27.63 -6.28
N GLY A 131 -11.64 -26.34 -6.02
CA GLY A 131 -12.67 -25.56 -6.72
C GLY A 131 -12.27 -25.06 -8.12
N THR A 132 -13.16 -24.28 -8.74
CA THR A 132 -13.02 -23.77 -10.12
C THR A 132 -11.77 -22.89 -10.33
N GLY A 133 -11.38 -22.10 -9.33
CA GLY A 133 -10.14 -21.30 -9.33
C GLY A 133 -8.89 -22.05 -8.83
N GLY A 134 -9.00 -23.35 -8.56
CA GLY A 134 -7.99 -24.13 -7.85
C GLY A 134 -6.63 -24.16 -8.53
N ARG A 135 -6.58 -24.25 -9.86
CA ARG A 135 -5.32 -24.29 -10.63
C ARG A 135 -4.54 -22.97 -10.59
N GLU A 136 -5.26 -21.85 -10.59
CA GLU A 136 -4.64 -20.53 -10.45
C GLU A 136 -4.14 -20.31 -9.02
N LEU A 137 -4.96 -20.67 -8.03
CA LEU A 137 -4.57 -20.65 -6.62
C LEU A 137 -3.35 -21.52 -6.35
N ALA A 138 -3.27 -22.71 -6.95
CA ALA A 138 -2.14 -23.60 -6.79
C ALA A 138 -0.84 -23.03 -7.39
N ARG A 139 -0.93 -22.35 -8.55
CA ARG A 139 0.21 -21.63 -9.15
C ARG A 139 0.71 -20.48 -8.29
N MET A 140 -0.20 -19.72 -7.66
CA MET A 140 0.21 -18.69 -6.71
C MET A 140 0.80 -19.28 -5.43
N THR A 141 0.24 -20.40 -4.96
CA THR A 141 0.73 -21.14 -3.79
C THR A 141 2.14 -21.67 -4.03
N GLU A 142 2.45 -22.15 -5.22
CA GLU A 142 3.81 -22.58 -5.58
C GLU A 142 4.83 -21.44 -5.47
N LYS A 143 4.45 -20.22 -5.91
CA LYS A 143 5.34 -19.05 -5.90
C LYS A 143 5.49 -18.41 -4.53
N MET A 144 4.43 -18.36 -3.74
CA MET A 144 4.34 -17.51 -2.55
C MET A 144 4.04 -18.27 -1.25
N GLY A 145 3.80 -19.58 -1.34
CA GLY A 145 3.62 -20.50 -0.22
C GLY A 145 2.25 -20.40 0.48
N ALA A 146 2.21 -20.83 1.74
CA ALA A 146 1.02 -20.89 2.59
C ALA A 146 0.29 -19.55 2.74
N ARG A 147 1.00 -18.43 2.58
CA ARG A 147 0.44 -17.08 2.76
C ARG A 147 -0.70 -16.77 1.79
N VAL A 148 -0.65 -17.34 0.58
CA VAL A 148 -1.72 -17.18 -0.42
C VAL A 148 -2.96 -17.95 -0.03
N LEU A 149 -2.79 -19.19 0.44
CA LEU A 149 -3.91 -20.00 0.91
C LEU A 149 -4.59 -19.33 2.11
N ARG A 150 -3.82 -18.77 3.05
CA ARG A 150 -4.38 -18.00 4.17
C ARG A 150 -5.15 -16.77 3.72
N ALA A 151 -4.64 -16.03 2.72
CA ALA A 151 -5.36 -14.90 2.14
C ALA A 151 -6.69 -15.33 1.50
N GLU A 152 -6.70 -16.45 0.77
CA GLU A 152 -7.89 -17.01 0.12
C GLU A 152 -8.89 -17.62 1.12
N ILE A 153 -8.41 -18.26 2.19
CA ILE A 153 -9.25 -18.77 3.29
C ILE A 153 -9.95 -17.60 3.99
N ARG A 154 -9.21 -16.53 4.27
CA ARG A 154 -9.75 -15.34 4.96
C ARG A 154 -10.74 -14.59 4.08
N HIS A 155 -10.44 -14.45 2.79
CA HIS A 155 -11.27 -13.74 1.83
C HIS A 155 -11.61 -14.63 0.62
N PRO A 156 -12.54 -15.59 0.77
CA PRO A 156 -13.03 -16.45 -0.30
C PRO A 156 -13.25 -15.79 -1.67
N GLY A 157 -12.50 -16.21 -2.68
CA GLY A 157 -12.59 -15.75 -4.08
C GLY A 157 -11.96 -14.38 -4.34
N VAL A 158 -11.55 -13.66 -3.29
CA VAL A 158 -11.04 -12.29 -3.34
C VAL A 158 -9.57 -12.26 -2.96
N GLY A 159 -9.16 -13.07 -1.99
CA GLY A 159 -7.79 -13.18 -1.51
C GLY A 159 -6.84 -13.59 -2.64
N GLY A 160 -7.17 -14.65 -3.37
CA GLY A 160 -6.41 -15.07 -4.55
C GLY A 160 -6.26 -13.97 -5.59
N ARG A 161 -7.34 -13.23 -5.89
CA ARG A 161 -7.31 -12.10 -6.84
C ARG A 161 -6.41 -10.96 -6.37
N LEU A 162 -6.48 -10.58 -5.08
CA LEU A 162 -5.60 -9.56 -4.50
C LEU A 162 -4.13 -9.97 -4.62
N VAL A 163 -3.81 -11.23 -4.33
CA VAL A 163 -2.46 -11.77 -4.45
C VAL A 163 -1.99 -11.80 -5.90
N GLN A 164 -2.85 -12.19 -6.83
CA GLN A 164 -2.53 -12.21 -8.25
C GLN A 164 -2.16 -10.83 -8.78
N THR A 165 -2.95 -9.81 -8.42
CA THR A 165 -2.81 -8.46 -8.96
C THR A 165 -1.73 -7.65 -8.23
N LEU A 166 -1.63 -7.78 -6.91
CA LEU A 166 -0.74 -6.96 -6.06
C LEU A 166 0.48 -7.74 -5.51
N GLY A 167 0.59 -9.04 -5.77
CA GLY A 167 1.72 -9.86 -5.33
C GLY A 167 1.82 -9.98 -3.80
N ASP A 168 3.04 -9.87 -3.27
CA ASP A 168 3.31 -9.89 -1.82
C ASP A 168 2.54 -8.80 -1.06
N ASP A 169 2.27 -7.67 -1.71
CA ASP A 169 1.48 -6.61 -1.09
C ASP A 169 0.02 -7.05 -0.89
N GLY A 170 -0.54 -7.76 -1.87
CA GLY A 170 -1.88 -8.35 -1.80
C GLY A 170 -2.04 -9.32 -0.63
N VAL A 171 -1.05 -10.19 -0.41
CA VAL A 171 -1.02 -11.11 0.74
C VAL A 171 -1.05 -10.36 2.06
N ARG A 172 -0.16 -9.37 2.21
CA ARG A 172 -0.05 -8.59 3.45
C ARG A 172 -1.30 -7.76 3.73
N LEU A 173 -1.94 -7.20 2.69
CA LEU A 173 -3.19 -6.44 2.81
C LEU A 173 -4.35 -7.37 3.16
N ALA A 174 -4.48 -8.53 2.51
CA ALA A 174 -5.50 -9.53 2.82
C ALA A 174 -5.46 -9.96 4.30
N ALA A 175 -4.27 -10.00 4.91
CA ALA A 175 -4.11 -10.31 6.33
C ALA A 175 -4.60 -9.19 7.29
N ARG A 176 -4.88 -7.98 6.82
CA ARG A 176 -5.34 -6.85 7.63
C ARG A 176 -6.78 -6.46 7.37
N LEU A 177 -7.23 -6.59 6.13
CA LEU A 177 -8.56 -6.17 5.70
C LEU A 177 -9.67 -7.04 6.30
N ASP A 178 -10.82 -6.42 6.53
CA ASP A 178 -12.09 -7.14 6.66
C ASP A 178 -12.61 -7.60 5.28
N ARG A 179 -13.69 -8.39 5.26
CA ARG A 179 -14.21 -8.97 4.03
C ARG A 179 -14.73 -7.92 3.05
N THR A 180 -15.42 -6.89 3.55
CA THR A 180 -15.98 -5.83 2.70
C THR A 180 -14.86 -4.96 2.14
N GLU A 181 -13.87 -4.64 2.96
CA GLU A 181 -12.68 -3.90 2.57
C GLU A 181 -11.86 -4.67 1.53
N ALA A 182 -11.69 -5.98 1.69
CA ALA A 182 -11.02 -6.82 0.70
C ALA A 182 -11.75 -6.83 -0.64
N VAL A 183 -13.08 -6.92 -0.64
CA VAL A 183 -13.89 -6.85 -1.87
C VAL A 183 -13.72 -5.49 -2.56
N THR A 184 -13.84 -4.40 -1.82
CA THR A 184 -13.68 -3.04 -2.37
C THR A 184 -12.26 -2.84 -2.90
N LEU A 185 -11.23 -3.30 -2.19
CA LEU A 185 -9.87 -3.19 -2.68
C LEU A 185 -9.67 -4.03 -3.95
N ALA A 186 -10.20 -5.26 -4.01
CA ALA A 186 -10.06 -6.14 -5.16
C ALA A 186 -10.73 -5.59 -6.42
N GLN A 187 -11.83 -4.84 -6.28
CA GLN A 187 -12.48 -4.13 -7.39
C GLN A 187 -11.56 -3.05 -8.02
N HIS A 188 -10.63 -2.50 -7.26
CA HIS A 188 -9.70 -1.44 -7.70
C HIS A 188 -8.24 -1.91 -7.77
N ALA A 189 -7.96 -3.19 -7.50
CA ALA A 189 -6.60 -3.71 -7.46
C ALA A 189 -5.90 -3.58 -8.81
N ASP A 190 -6.64 -3.81 -9.91
CA ASP A 190 -6.10 -3.73 -11.27
C ASP A 190 -5.70 -2.29 -11.63
N ASP A 191 -6.41 -1.28 -11.11
CA ASP A 191 -6.06 0.13 -11.28
C ASP A 191 -4.79 0.47 -10.50
N ILE A 192 -4.67 -0.02 -9.26
CA ILE A 192 -3.46 0.16 -8.44
C ILE A 192 -2.25 -0.51 -9.10
N ALA A 193 -2.42 -1.70 -9.69
CA ALA A 193 -1.34 -2.44 -10.33
C ALA A 193 -0.77 -1.71 -11.56
N LYS A 194 -1.62 -0.97 -12.29
CA LYS A 194 -1.25 -0.16 -13.48
C LYS A 194 -0.51 1.13 -13.14
N LEU A 195 -0.52 1.57 -11.88
CA LEU A 195 0.19 2.78 -11.48
C LEU A 195 1.71 2.65 -11.68
N PRO A 196 2.41 3.75 -11.98
CA PRO A 196 3.87 3.80 -11.93
C PRO A 196 4.41 3.24 -10.59
N PRO A 197 5.53 2.49 -10.58
CA PRO A 197 6.01 1.79 -9.38
C PRO A 197 6.21 2.68 -8.15
N GLN A 198 6.52 3.96 -8.33
CA GLN A 198 6.64 4.93 -7.24
C GLN A 198 5.28 5.26 -6.62
N LEU A 199 4.28 5.58 -7.44
CA LEU A 199 2.92 5.89 -7.00
C LEU A 199 2.24 4.66 -6.38
N ARG A 200 2.42 3.49 -7.01
CA ARG A 200 1.89 2.22 -6.49
C ARG A 200 2.39 1.94 -5.08
N ARG A 201 3.70 2.07 -4.84
CA ARG A 201 4.28 1.90 -3.50
C ARG A 201 3.72 2.90 -2.50
N GLY A 202 3.54 4.17 -2.90
CA GLY A 202 2.91 5.19 -2.05
C GLY A 202 1.49 4.84 -1.64
N VAL A 203 0.65 4.39 -2.58
CA VAL A 203 -0.74 3.98 -2.31
C VAL A 203 -0.78 2.76 -1.40
N LEU A 204 0.03 1.74 -1.68
CA LEU A 204 0.08 0.53 -0.87
C LEU A 204 0.58 0.82 0.54
N GLN A 205 1.59 1.69 0.70
CA GLN A 205 2.06 2.15 2.00
C GLN A 205 0.95 2.87 2.77
N MET A 206 0.17 3.73 2.10
CA MET A 206 -0.95 4.42 2.73
C MET A 206 -2.05 3.44 3.18
N LEU A 207 -2.36 2.44 2.34
CA LEU A 207 -3.27 1.35 2.69
C LEU A 207 -2.76 0.53 3.88
N TYR A 208 -1.44 0.34 4.04
CA TYR A 208 -0.88 -0.34 5.20
C TYR A 208 -0.94 0.46 6.48
N ASP A 209 -0.54 1.73 6.41
CA ASP A 209 -0.43 2.58 7.58
C ASP A 209 -1.81 3.00 8.10
N ASN A 210 -2.78 3.19 7.18
CA ASN A 210 -4.07 3.79 7.48
C ASN A 210 -5.22 3.04 6.77
N THR A 211 -5.24 1.72 6.88
CA THR A 211 -6.20 0.85 6.17
C THR A 211 -7.65 1.35 6.29
N LYS A 212 -8.14 1.54 7.51
CA LYS A 212 -9.53 1.97 7.75
C LYS A 212 -9.86 3.33 7.12
N ALA A 213 -8.99 4.32 7.31
CA ALA A 213 -9.21 5.67 6.78
C ALA A 213 -9.19 5.68 5.25
N MET A 214 -8.26 4.95 4.64
CA MET A 214 -8.16 4.83 3.19
C MET A 214 -9.35 4.09 2.60
N MET A 215 -9.78 2.98 3.20
CA MET A 215 -10.96 2.23 2.74
C MET A 215 -12.25 3.04 2.89
N GLN A 216 -12.39 3.80 3.99
CA GLN A 216 -13.53 4.70 4.18
C GLN A 216 -13.51 5.83 3.13
N TRP A 217 -12.33 6.40 2.84
CA TRP A 217 -12.17 7.39 1.80
C TRP A 217 -12.54 6.84 0.43
N MET A 218 -12.04 5.64 0.06
CA MET A 218 -12.37 4.96 -1.19
C MET A 218 -13.88 4.74 -1.34
N ARG A 219 -14.56 4.29 -0.27
CA ARG A 219 -16.01 4.11 -0.28
C ARG A 219 -16.75 5.43 -0.54
N ARG A 220 -16.43 6.49 0.20
CA ARG A 220 -17.02 7.82 0.00
C ARG A 220 -16.77 8.36 -1.40
N PHE A 221 -15.58 8.11 -1.94
CA PHE A 221 -15.24 8.53 -3.29
C PHE A 221 -16.10 7.83 -4.33
N VAL A 222 -16.25 6.50 -4.24
CA VAL A 222 -17.08 5.73 -5.18
C VAL A 222 -18.54 6.14 -5.10
N GLU A 223 -19.06 6.38 -3.89
CA GLU A 223 -20.42 6.88 -3.67
C GLU A 223 -20.66 8.24 -4.33
N LYS A 224 -19.68 9.16 -4.25
CA LYS A 224 -19.80 10.51 -4.83
C LYS A 224 -19.51 10.56 -6.33
N HIS A 225 -18.75 9.58 -6.84
CA HIS A 225 -18.26 9.57 -8.21
C HIS A 225 -18.47 8.19 -8.87
N PRO A 226 -19.72 7.73 -9.03
CA PRO A 226 -20.00 6.44 -9.64
C PRO A 226 -19.43 6.39 -11.07
N GLY A 227 -18.75 5.29 -11.39
CA GLY A 227 -18.14 5.06 -12.70
C GLY A 227 -16.76 5.70 -12.92
N LYS A 228 -16.24 6.49 -11.97
CA LYS A 228 -14.88 7.05 -12.08
C LYS A 228 -13.83 6.08 -11.52
N VAL A 229 -12.66 6.03 -12.18
CA VAL A 229 -11.51 5.23 -11.75
C VAL A 229 -10.79 5.94 -10.60
N LEU A 230 -10.70 5.27 -9.44
CA LEU A 230 -10.13 5.79 -8.18
C LEU A 230 -8.63 6.13 -8.29
N PHE A 231 -7.87 5.28 -8.99
CA PHE A 231 -6.41 5.33 -9.01
C PHE A 231 -5.86 5.68 -10.40
N THR A 232 -6.28 6.82 -10.95
CA THR A 232 -5.55 7.41 -12.08
C THR A 232 -4.23 8.01 -11.58
N THR A 233 -3.23 8.13 -12.47
CA THR A 233 -1.92 8.71 -12.12
C THR A 233 -2.06 10.11 -11.48
N ALA A 234 -2.92 10.96 -12.05
CA ALA A 234 -3.15 12.31 -11.55
C ALA A 234 -3.88 12.32 -10.19
N ALA A 235 -4.94 11.50 -10.04
CA ALA A 235 -5.67 11.42 -8.77
C ALA A 235 -4.77 10.88 -7.66
N THR A 236 -3.98 9.85 -7.98
CA THR A 236 -3.04 9.24 -7.06
C THR A 236 -1.95 10.22 -6.62
N ALA A 237 -1.40 11.01 -7.53
CA ALA A 237 -0.41 12.03 -7.18
C ALA A 237 -0.99 13.05 -6.18
N LEU A 238 -2.23 13.49 -6.38
CA LEU A 238 -2.90 14.42 -5.46
C LEU A 238 -3.23 13.78 -4.11
N ILE A 239 -3.65 12.51 -4.10
CA ILE A 239 -3.89 11.74 -2.88
C ILE A 239 -2.60 11.63 -2.06
N LEU A 240 -1.48 11.34 -2.72
CA LEU A 240 -0.18 11.23 -2.05
C LEU A 240 0.34 12.58 -1.56
N GLN A 241 0.20 13.64 -2.36
CA GLN A 241 0.62 14.99 -1.98
C GLN A 241 -0.22 15.56 -0.83
N ASN A 242 -1.49 15.15 -0.71
CA ASN A 242 -2.42 15.65 0.30
C ASN A 242 -2.85 14.53 1.27
N ARG A 243 -1.96 13.57 1.57
CA ARG A 243 -2.26 12.37 2.37
C ARG A 243 -3.03 12.69 3.65
N GLU A 244 -2.57 13.67 4.43
CA GLU A 244 -3.20 14.05 5.70
C GLU A 244 -4.60 14.65 5.49
N ALA A 245 -4.74 15.54 4.51
CA ALA A 245 -6.03 16.16 4.20
C ALA A 245 -7.03 15.13 3.70
N VAL A 246 -6.62 14.25 2.77
CA VAL A 246 -7.48 13.24 2.14
C VAL A 246 -7.94 12.20 3.16
N LEU A 247 -7.03 11.70 4.00
CA LEU A 247 -7.38 10.79 5.09
C LEU A 247 -8.19 11.49 6.20
N GLY A 248 -7.98 12.79 6.40
CA GLY A 248 -8.74 13.66 7.31
C GLY A 248 -10.11 14.11 6.79
N GLY A 249 -10.55 13.64 5.61
CA GLY A 249 -11.89 13.92 5.06
C GLY A 249 -11.97 15.06 4.04
N ALA A 250 -10.84 15.55 3.51
CA ALA A 250 -10.84 16.46 2.38
C ALA A 250 -11.41 15.80 1.12
N GLU A 251 -12.10 16.60 0.31
CA GLU A 251 -12.81 16.14 -0.87
C GLU A 251 -11.98 16.42 -2.12
N ILE A 252 -11.73 15.36 -2.90
CA ILE A 252 -11.14 15.50 -4.23
C ILE A 252 -12.30 15.69 -5.20
N VAL A 253 -12.36 16.85 -5.85
CA VAL A 253 -13.39 17.14 -6.86
C VAL A 253 -12.74 16.99 -8.24
N PHE A 254 -13.47 16.43 -9.19
CA PHE A 254 -13.04 16.38 -10.59
C PHE A 254 -13.62 17.57 -11.32
N ASP A 255 -12.81 18.27 -12.11
CA ASP A 255 -13.30 19.29 -13.03
C ASP A 255 -14.11 18.66 -14.19
N GLU A 256 -14.70 19.52 -15.03
CA GLU A 256 -15.47 19.11 -16.21
C GLU A 256 -14.66 18.27 -17.20
N ASN A 257 -13.32 18.35 -17.14
CA ASN A 257 -12.39 17.59 -17.98
C ASN A 257 -11.93 16.28 -17.35
N GLY A 258 -12.45 15.90 -16.17
CA GLY A 258 -12.04 14.71 -15.46
C GLY A 258 -10.65 14.81 -14.81
N LYS A 259 -10.06 16.00 -14.73
CA LYS A 259 -8.82 16.24 -14.00
C LYS A 259 -9.15 16.46 -12.51
N PRO A 260 -8.50 15.71 -11.62
CA PRO A 260 -8.71 15.90 -10.19
C PRO A 260 -8.13 17.24 -9.75
N ILE A 261 -8.92 18.03 -9.01
CA ILE A 261 -8.51 19.26 -8.33
C ILE A 261 -8.73 19.07 -6.82
N GLY A 262 -7.66 19.26 -6.05
CA GLY A 262 -7.73 19.19 -4.59
C GLY A 262 -8.37 20.45 -4.04
N ILE A 263 -9.66 20.44 -3.74
CA ILE A 263 -10.28 21.53 -3.00
C ILE A 263 -9.98 21.29 -1.52
N ARG A 264 -9.00 22.02 -1.00
CA ARG A 264 -8.78 22.11 0.45
C ARG A 264 -10.00 22.76 1.08
N LYS A 265 -11.00 21.97 1.45
CA LYS A 265 -11.92 22.38 2.50
C LYS A 265 -11.09 22.43 3.78
N PRO A 266 -11.01 23.57 4.50
CA PRO A 266 -10.24 23.65 5.73
C PRO A 266 -10.68 22.51 6.64
N GLY A 267 -9.72 21.68 7.04
CA GLY A 267 -9.95 20.52 7.89
C GLY A 267 -10.66 20.91 9.19
N LEU A 268 -11.13 19.94 9.97
CA LEU A 268 -11.75 20.25 11.28
C LEU A 268 -10.73 20.94 12.21
N VAL A 269 -9.44 20.59 12.06
CA VAL A 269 -8.31 21.27 12.70
C VAL A 269 -8.10 22.68 12.12
N ASP A 270 -8.07 22.88 10.80
CA ASP A 270 -7.98 24.24 10.23
C ASP A 270 -9.18 25.11 10.63
N ARG A 271 -10.38 24.54 10.78
CA ARG A 271 -11.55 25.28 11.27
C ARG A 271 -11.46 25.61 12.75
N MET A 272 -10.74 24.82 13.55
CA MET A 272 -10.43 25.16 14.94
C MET A 272 -9.28 26.16 15.04
N VAL A 273 -8.24 25.99 14.22
CA VAL A 273 -7.08 26.89 14.12
C VAL A 273 -7.53 28.24 13.60
N ASP A 274 -8.34 28.35 12.54
CA ASP A 274 -8.89 29.63 12.09
C ASP A 274 -9.82 30.25 13.13
N LYS A 275 -10.57 29.46 13.90
CA LYS A 275 -11.43 30.01 14.97
C LYS A 275 -10.65 30.46 16.21
N VAL A 276 -9.45 29.93 16.45
CA VAL A 276 -8.66 30.23 17.66
C VAL A 276 -7.50 31.17 17.34
N VAL A 277 -6.75 30.92 16.27
CA VAL A 277 -5.57 31.67 15.87
C VAL A 277 -5.94 33.02 15.26
N THR A 278 -6.99 33.11 14.43
CA THR A 278 -7.39 34.40 13.84
C THR A 278 -7.76 35.47 14.88
N PRO A 279 -8.56 35.18 15.93
CA PRO A 279 -8.80 36.16 16.99
C PRO A 279 -7.55 36.42 17.85
N VAL A 280 -6.69 35.44 18.10
CA VAL A 280 -5.45 35.67 18.86
C VAL A 280 -4.47 36.55 18.09
N VAL A 281 -4.29 36.30 16.80
CA VAL A 281 -3.41 37.10 15.93
C VAL A 281 -3.96 38.51 15.73
N SER A 282 -5.29 38.68 15.62
CA SER A 282 -5.89 40.02 15.55
C SER A 282 -5.71 40.80 16.85
N VAL A 283 -5.84 40.15 18.01
CA VAL A 283 -5.58 40.77 19.32
C VAL A 283 -4.11 41.17 19.45
N VAL A 284 -3.17 40.28 19.11
CA VAL A 284 -1.73 40.57 19.16
C VAL A 284 -1.35 41.70 18.20
N ARG A 285 -1.88 41.70 16.97
CA ARG A 285 -1.66 42.77 16.00
C ARG A 285 -2.20 44.11 16.49
N THR A 286 -3.38 44.11 17.12
CA THR A 286 -3.99 45.32 17.69
C THR A 286 -3.17 45.84 18.88
N MET A 287 -2.67 44.95 19.74
CA MET A 287 -1.78 45.30 20.85
C MET A 287 -0.47 45.89 20.35
N LEU A 288 0.13 45.31 19.30
CA LEU A 288 1.33 45.84 18.66
C LEU A 288 1.10 47.21 18.02
N SER A 289 -0.04 47.43 17.36
CA SER A 289 -0.34 48.75 16.78
C SER A 289 -0.56 49.81 17.86
N ILE A 290 -1.22 49.47 18.98
CA ILE A 290 -1.35 50.37 20.13
C ILE A 290 0.03 50.70 20.71
N ALA A 291 0.88 49.69 20.93
CA ALA A 291 2.24 49.90 21.45
C ALA A 291 3.08 50.80 20.52
N ALA A 292 2.96 50.62 19.20
CA ALA A 292 3.64 51.47 18.22
C ALA A 292 3.17 52.93 18.28
N VAL A 293 1.86 53.18 18.43
CA VAL A 293 1.31 54.53 18.59
C VAL A 293 1.80 55.18 19.89
N VAL A 294 1.80 54.45 21.00
CA VAL A 294 2.31 54.96 22.29
C VAL A 294 3.80 55.30 22.20
N MET A 295 4.62 54.44 21.60
CA MET A 295 6.04 54.72 21.38
C MET A 295 6.26 55.93 20.45
N GLY A 296 5.44 56.08 19.41
CA GLY A 296 5.47 57.23 18.51
C GLY A 296 5.16 58.54 19.22
N LEU A 297 4.11 58.57 20.05
CA LEU A 297 3.74 59.73 20.85
C LEU A 297 4.82 60.09 21.86
N PHE A 298 5.41 59.10 22.52
CA PHE A 298 6.51 59.32 23.45
C PHE A 298 7.75 59.89 22.76
N GLY A 299 8.11 59.34 21.59
CA GLY A 299 9.22 59.85 20.77
C GLY A 299 8.98 61.29 20.29
N ALA A 300 7.76 61.60 19.84
CA ALA A 300 7.39 62.96 19.43
C ALA A 300 7.46 63.96 20.61
N GLY A 301 6.96 63.57 21.79
CA GLY A 301 7.05 64.38 23.01
C GLY A 301 8.49 64.63 23.43
N TRP A 302 9.34 63.60 23.40
CA TRP A 302 10.77 63.74 23.70
C TRP A 302 11.48 64.70 22.74
N LEU A 303 11.21 64.58 21.43
CA LEU A 303 11.74 65.50 20.42
C LEU A 303 11.29 66.94 20.64
N ALA A 304 10.01 67.15 20.96
CA ALA A 304 9.48 68.48 21.25
C ALA A 304 10.18 69.12 22.47
N ILE A 305 10.44 68.36 23.53
CA ILE A 305 11.18 68.83 24.72
C ILE A 305 12.61 69.21 24.34
N LYS A 306 13.31 68.39 23.54
CA LYS A 306 14.68 68.67 23.06
C LYS A 306 14.74 69.92 22.20
N LEU A 307 13.82 70.07 21.24
CA LEU A 307 13.70 71.26 20.39
C LEU A 307 13.43 72.51 21.23
N TRP A 308 12.57 72.43 22.23
CA TRP A 308 12.30 73.54 23.14
C TRP A 308 13.52 73.94 23.98
N PHE A 309 14.31 72.96 24.46
CA PHE A 309 15.54 73.22 25.19
C PHE A 309 16.59 73.91 24.32
N LEU A 310 16.76 73.47 23.08
CA LEU A 310 17.66 74.09 22.11
C LEU A 310 17.25 75.54 21.84
N TYR A 311 15.96 75.76 21.54
CA TYR A 311 15.40 77.10 21.33
C TYR A 311 15.62 78.02 22.55
N ARG A 312 15.40 77.51 23.76
CA ARG A 312 15.61 78.28 24.99
C ARG A 312 17.08 78.60 25.21
N SER A 313 18.00 77.71 24.82
CA SER A 313 19.44 77.94 24.95
C SER A 313 19.93 79.05 24.02
N GLU A 314 19.42 79.11 22.79
CA GLU A 314 19.74 80.18 21.83
C GLU A 314 19.24 81.54 22.32
N ARG A 315 17.98 81.64 22.76
CA ARG A 315 17.46 82.88 23.35
C ARG A 315 18.25 83.36 24.57
N ARG A 316 18.86 82.47 25.36
CA ARG A 316 19.74 82.87 26.47
C ARG A 316 21.04 83.46 25.95
N LYS A 317 21.62 82.91 24.87
CA LYS A 317 22.83 83.45 24.22
C LYS A 317 22.57 84.83 23.65
N ASP A 318 21.45 85.04 22.96
CA ASP A 318 21.08 86.35 22.39
C ASP A 318 20.91 87.41 23.48
N ARG A 319 20.28 87.05 24.61
CA ARG A 319 20.14 87.94 25.77
C ARG A 319 21.48 88.28 26.42
N LEU A 320 22.41 87.32 26.49
CA LEU A 320 23.75 87.56 27.03
C LEU A 320 24.58 88.44 26.09
N GLN A 321 24.50 88.22 24.77
CA GLN A 321 25.17 89.08 23.78
C GLN A 321 24.60 90.51 23.80
N ALA A 322 23.28 90.66 23.91
CA ALA A 322 22.65 91.96 24.07
C ALA A 322 23.05 92.69 25.36
N ALA A 323 23.29 91.96 26.46
CA ALA A 323 23.78 92.53 27.71
C ALA A 323 25.26 92.95 27.65
N VAL A 324 26.09 92.27 26.84
CA VAL A 324 27.52 92.59 26.67
C VAL A 324 27.73 93.73 25.67
N THR A 325 26.80 93.97 24.75
CA THR A 325 26.90 95.06 23.78
C THR A 325 26.46 96.37 24.45
N PRO A 326 27.36 97.33 24.73
CA PRO A 326 26.97 98.59 25.31
C PRO A 326 26.01 99.32 24.36
N PRO A 327 25.00 100.04 24.87
CA PRO A 327 24.10 100.81 24.03
C PRO A 327 24.94 101.77 23.16
N PRO A 328 24.57 101.95 21.88
CA PRO A 328 25.29 102.85 20.99
C PRO A 328 25.39 104.22 21.68
N ALA A 329 26.62 104.72 21.80
CA ALA A 329 26.88 106.02 22.39
C ALA A 329 25.94 107.04 21.74
N THR A 330 25.07 107.64 22.56
CA THR A 330 24.18 108.72 22.15
C THR A 330 25.03 109.80 21.52
N VAL A 331 25.00 109.88 20.18
CA VAL A 331 25.61 110.96 19.42
C VAL A 331 24.93 112.25 19.89
N PRO A 332 25.66 113.22 20.47
CA PRO A 332 25.06 114.46 20.92
C PRO A 332 24.38 115.15 19.74
N ALA A 333 23.13 115.54 19.95
CA ALA A 333 22.30 116.22 18.96
C ALA A 333 23.04 117.44 18.40
N GLU A 334 23.33 117.38 17.11
CA GLU A 334 23.89 118.48 16.33
C GLU A 334 22.94 119.68 16.42
N PRO A 335 23.37 120.85 16.89
CA PRO A 335 22.52 122.03 16.99
C PRO A 335 22.13 122.48 15.58
N ARG A 336 20.87 122.25 15.19
CA ARG A 336 20.29 122.83 13.98
C ARG A 336 20.32 124.35 14.11
N SER A 337 21.23 124.97 13.38
CA SER A 337 21.27 126.40 13.13
C SER A 337 19.95 126.84 12.51
N SER A 338 19.23 127.69 13.24
CA SER A 338 18.22 128.58 12.68
C SER A 338 18.87 129.47 11.62
N ASN A 339 18.37 129.44 10.39
CA ASN A 339 18.47 130.60 9.53
C ASN A 339 17.11 130.83 8.85
N PRO A 340 16.60 132.09 8.88
CA PRO A 340 15.34 132.48 8.30
C PRO A 340 15.51 132.81 6.81
N ASP A 341 14.45 132.55 6.05
CA ASP A 341 13.85 133.50 5.10
C ASP A 341 12.59 132.85 4.47
#